data_AF-A0A352Q763-F1
#
_entry.id   AF-A0A352Q763-F1
#
_cell.length_a   1.000
_cell.length_b   1.000
_cell.length_c   1.000
_cell.angle_alpha   90.00
_cell.angle_beta   90.00
_cell.angle_gamma   90.00
#
_symmetry.space_group_name_H-M   'P 1'
#
loop_
_entity.id
_entity.type
_entity.pdbx_description
1 polymer ?
#
loop_
_entity_poly.entity_id
_entity_poly.type
_entity_poly.pdbx_seq_one_letter_code
_entity_poly.pdbx_strand_id
1 'polypeptide(L)' 'GIAADRLTARGIGPLAPVASNGNDSGRAKNRRVVLVQR' A
#
# COMPACT_ATOMS: atom_id res chain seq x y z
N GLY A 1 -22.89 5.11 1.91
CA GLY A 1 -21.50 5.16 1.40
C GLY A 1 -20.62 5.94 2.37
N ILE A 2 -19.30 5.92 2.20
CA ILE A 2 -18.37 6.78 2.96
C ILE A 2 -18.26 8.14 2.25
N ALA A 3 -18.31 9.25 3.00
CA ALA A 3 -18.18 10.59 2.43
C ALA A 3 -16.78 10.79 1.82
N ALA A 4 -16.70 11.40 0.64
CA ALA A 4 -15.47 11.47 -0.15
C ALA A 4 -14.34 12.25 0.55
N ASP A 5 -14.69 13.28 1.32
CA ASP A 5 -13.77 14.10 2.12
C ASP A 5 -13.08 13.32 3.25
N ARG A 6 -13.66 12.21 3.70
CA ARG A 6 -13.11 11.34 4.74
C ARG A 6 -11.98 10.42 4.25
N LEU A 7 -11.72 10.33 2.94
CA LEU A 7 -10.69 9.44 2.37
C LEU A 7 -9.67 10.23 1.53
N THR A 8 -8.39 9.91 1.68
CA THR A 8 -7.30 10.41 0.79
C THR A 8 -6.54 9.22 0.24
N ALA A 9 -6.46 9.10 -1.08
CA ALA A 9 -5.63 8.10 -1.72
C ALA A 9 -4.19 8.63 -1.90
N ARG A 10 -3.19 7.80 -1.58
CA ARG A 10 -1.77 8.09 -1.84
C ARG A 10 -1.09 6.89 -2.48
N GLY A 11 -0.42 7.11 -3.61
CA GLY A 11 0.44 6.11 -4.24
C GLY A 11 1.87 6.24 -3.73
N ILE A 12 2.41 5.18 -3.12
CA ILE A 12 3.80 5.16 -2.59
C ILE A 12 4.73 4.33 -3.50
N GLY A 13 4.17 3.59 -4.46
CA GLY A 13 4.94 2.79 -5.41
C GLY A 13 5.91 1.82 -4.70
N PRO A 14 7.17 1.69 -5.18
CA PRO A 14 8.15 0.77 -4.61
C PRO A 14 8.91 1.33 -3.39
N LEU A 15 8.62 2.55 -2.92
CA LEU A 15 9.44 3.26 -1.95
C LEU A 15 9.28 2.75 -0.50
N ALA A 16 8.29 1.90 -0.22
CA ALA A 16 8.02 1.36 1.11
C ALA A 16 7.73 -0.17 1.09
N PRO A 17 8.74 -1.01 0.78
CA PRO A 17 8.58 -2.45 0.80
C PRO A 17 8.44 -2.99 2.24
N VAL A 18 7.59 -4.01 2.44
CA VAL A 18 7.52 -4.76 3.72
C VAL A 18 8.16 -6.13 3.64
N ALA A 19 8.52 -6.55 2.43
CA ALA A 19 9.25 -7.78 2.17
C ALA A 19 10.29 -7.53 1.06
N SER A 20 11.29 -8.40 0.96
CA SER A 20 12.30 -8.33 -0.11
C SER A 20 11.66 -8.42 -1.50
N ASN A 21 12.08 -7.58 -2.43
CA ASN A 21 11.68 -7.69 -3.85
C ASN A 21 12.47 -8.76 -4.61
N GLY A 22 13.51 -9.33 -4.00
CA GLY A 22 14.39 -10.33 -4.62
C GLY A 22 13.74 -11.69 -4.88
N ASN A 23 12.55 -11.94 -4.34
CA ASN A 23 11.80 -13.16 -4.59
C ASN A 23 10.30 -12.89 -4.81
N ASP A 24 9.63 -13.86 -5.42
CA ASP A 24 8.25 -13.74 -5.88
C ASP A 24 7.26 -13.55 -4.74
N SER A 25 7.48 -14.26 -3.63
CA SER A 25 6.66 -14.16 -2.43
C SER A 25 6.69 -12.75 -1.84
N GLY A 26 7.87 -12.13 -1.75
CA GLY A 26 8.02 -10.79 -1.23
C GLY A 26 7.44 -9.73 -2.17
N ARG A 27 7.59 -9.89 -3.50
CA ARG A 27 6.89 -9.02 -4.48
C ARG A 27 5.38 -9.14 -4.36
N ALA A 28 4.85 -10.34 -4.14
CA ALA A 28 3.42 -10.55 -3.92
C ALA A 28 2.93 -9.83 -2.65
N LYS A 29 3.69 -9.89 -1.55
CA LYS A 29 3.38 -9.16 -0.31
C LYS A 29 3.43 -7.64 -0.47
N ASN A 30 4.29 -7.13 -1.36
CA ASN A 30 4.42 -5.69 -1.60
C ASN A 30 3.29 -5.10 -2.47
N ARG A 31 2.58 -5.91 -3.27
CA ARG A 31 1.40 -5.47 -4.04
C ARG A 31 0.17 -5.37 -3.13
N ARG A 32 0.08 -4.30 -2.35
CA ARG A 32 -0.99 -4.12 -1.35
C ARG A 32 -1.48 -2.68 -1.24
N VAL A 33 -2.66 -2.54 -0.64
CA VAL A 33 -3.22 -1.27 -0.17
C VAL A 33 -3.34 -1.35 1.35
N VAL A 34 -3.05 -0.25 2.04
CA VAL A 34 -3.14 -0.16 3.51
C VAL A 34 -3.99 1.06 3.87
N LEU A 35 -4.88 0.89 4.85
CA LEU A 35 -5.58 1.99 5.49
C LEU A 35 -4.73 2.49 6.66
N VAL A 36 -4.49 3.79 6.71
CA VAL A 36 -3.78 4.44 7.81
C VAL A 36 -4.68 5.52 8.40
N GLN A 37 -4.64 5.70 9.72
CA GLN A 37 -5.31 6.82 10.37
C GLN A 37 -4.62 8.11 9.91
N ARG A 38 -5.44 9.10 9.53
CA ARG A 38 -4.95 10.45 9.26
C ARG A 38 -4.45 11.11 10.54
#